data_AF-A0A2V8R062-F1
#
_entry.id   AF-A0A2V8R062-F1
#
_cell.length_a   1.000
_cell.length_b   1.000
_cell.length_c   1.000
_cell.angle_alpha   90.00
_cell.angle_beta   90.00
_cell.angle_gamma   90.00
#
_symmetry.space_group_name_H-M   'P 1'
#
loop_
_entity.id
_entity.type
_entity.pdbx_description
1 polymer ?
#
loop_
_entity_poly.entity_id
_entity_poly.type
_entity_poly.pdbx_seq_one_letter_code
_entity_poly.pdbx_strand_id
1 'polypeptide(L)'
;MDKSSPTVAINVWYHVGSKDDPDHRSGFAHLFEHIMFKSTKNMKAEMMDRLTEDVGGNNNAFTQDDVTVYYEVVPSNYLETLLWAEADRLSGL
;
A
#
# COMPACT_ATOMS: atom_id res chain seq x y z
N MET A 1 18.43 4.08 -7.66
CA MET A 1 18.40 3.07 -6.57
C MET A 1 19.78 2.98 -5.96
N ASP A 2 19.84 2.98 -4.63
CA ASP A 2 21.07 2.66 -3.90
C ASP A 2 21.36 1.17 -4.08
N LYS A 3 22.52 0.84 -4.65
CA LYS A 3 22.95 -0.54 -4.91
C LYS A 3 23.67 -1.18 -3.73
N SER A 4 23.91 -0.43 -2.66
CA SER A 4 24.61 -0.92 -1.46
C SER A 4 23.66 -1.57 -0.44
N SER A 5 22.36 -1.27 -0.52
CA SER A 5 21.34 -1.91 0.31
C SER A 5 20.79 -3.19 -0.34
N PRO A 6 20.67 -4.31 0.41
CA PRO A 6 20.01 -5.51 -0.09
C PRO A 6 18.49 -5.37 -0.17
N THR A 7 17.90 -4.30 0.40
CA THR A 7 16.46 -4.05 0.45
C THR A 7 16.07 -2.82 -0.37
N VAL A 8 14.79 -2.75 -0.73
CA VAL A 8 14.15 -1.61 -1.40
C VAL A 8 12.89 -1.21 -0.65
N ALA A 9 12.61 0.10 -0.63
CA ALA A 9 11.37 0.65 -0.11
C ALA A 9 10.53 1.20 -1.26
N ILE A 10 9.24 0.85 -1.29
CA ILE A 10 8.23 1.36 -2.22
C ILE A 10 7.26 2.20 -1.39
N ASN A 11 6.86 3.36 -1.90
CA ASN A 11 5.93 4.26 -1.23
C ASN A 11 4.94 4.80 -2.26
N VAL A 12 3.65 4.61 -2.01
CA VAL A 12 2.57 5.14 -2.84
C VAL A 12 1.80 6.18 -2.03
N TRP A 13 1.81 7.42 -2.54
CA TRP A 13 1.23 8.58 -1.87
C TRP A 13 -0.03 9.02 -2.61
N TYR A 14 -1.15 9.03 -1.91
CA TYR A 14 -2.38 9.64 -2.39
C TYR A 14 -2.59 10.98 -1.69
N HIS A 15 -2.88 12.02 -2.47
CA HIS A 15 -3.22 13.35 -1.96
C HIS A 15 -4.71 13.43 -1.62
N VAL A 16 -5.11 12.58 -0.69
CA VAL A 16 -6.43 12.52 -0.07
C VAL A 16 -6.22 12.05 1.36
N GLY A 17 -6.92 12.65 2.32
CA GLY A 17 -6.81 12.28 3.72
C GLY A 17 -8.10 12.53 4.50
N SER A 18 -8.02 12.49 5.83
CA SER A 18 -9.19 12.62 6.71
C SER A 18 -9.94 13.94 6.52
N LYS A 19 -9.29 15.02 6.05
CA LYS A 19 -9.96 16.31 5.79
C LYS A 19 -10.91 16.24 4.59
N ASP A 20 -10.68 15.29 3.69
CA ASP A 20 -11.44 15.12 2.45
C ASP A 20 -12.64 14.18 2.65
N ASP A 21 -12.89 13.74 3.89
CA ASP A 21 -14.08 12.99 4.26
C ASP A 21 -15.35 13.82 3.95
N PRO A 22 -16.35 13.25 3.26
CA PRO A 22 -17.60 13.96 3.00
C PRO A 22 -18.32 14.34 4.30
N ASP A 23 -19.13 15.40 4.24
CA ASP A 23 -19.96 15.81 5.38
C ASP A 23 -20.77 14.63 5.93
N HIS A 24 -20.75 14.49 7.26
CA HIS A 24 -21.38 13.39 8.01
C HIS A 24 -20.79 11.98 7.71
N ARG A 25 -19.61 11.89 7.11
CA ARG A 25 -18.91 10.63 6.78
C ARG A 25 -17.45 10.61 7.27
N SER A 26 -17.21 11.14 8.47
CA SER A 26 -15.88 11.08 9.10
C SER A 26 -15.40 9.64 9.27
N GLY A 27 -14.12 9.39 9.00
CA GLY A 27 -13.45 8.09 9.01
C GLY A 27 -13.47 7.36 7.67
N PHE A 28 -13.94 7.96 6.58
CA PHE A 28 -14.03 7.31 5.27
C PHE A 28 -12.66 7.11 4.64
N ALA A 29 -11.77 8.11 4.68
CA ALA A 29 -10.41 7.99 4.19
C ALA A 29 -9.66 6.80 4.84
N HIS A 30 -9.75 6.70 6.17
CA HIS A 30 -9.17 5.57 6.92
C HIS A 30 -9.92 4.25 6.64
N LEU A 31 -11.24 4.25 6.45
CA LEU A 31 -11.97 3.04 6.06
C LEU A 31 -11.53 2.53 4.66
N PHE A 32 -11.37 3.43 3.70
CA PHE A 32 -10.88 3.09 2.36
C PHE A 32 -9.46 2.56 2.40
N GLU A 33 -8.59 3.12 3.26
CA GLU A 33 -7.27 2.56 3.54
C GLU A 33 -7.35 1.06 3.88
N HIS A 34 -8.22 0.70 4.85
CA HIS A 34 -8.39 -0.71 5.25
C HIS A 34 -9.00 -1.59 4.15
N ILE A 35 -9.91 -1.05 3.34
CA ILE A 35 -10.53 -1.81 2.23
C ILE A 35 -9.51 -2.10 1.12
N MET A 36 -8.57 -1.18 0.87
CA MET A 36 -7.51 -1.34 -0.13
C MET A 36 -6.53 -2.48 0.20
N PHE A 37 -6.50 -2.97 1.45
CA PHE A 37 -5.75 -4.18 1.83
C PHE A 37 -6.51 -5.49 1.56
N LYS A 38 -7.82 -5.46 1.32
CA LYS A 38 -8.65 -6.67 1.41
C LYS A 38 -8.77 -7.52 0.16
N SER A 39 -8.63 -6.99 -1.04
CA SER A 39 -8.54 -7.78 -2.28
C SER A 39 -8.54 -6.87 -3.49
N THR A 40 -7.95 -7.34 -4.58
CA THR A 40 -8.12 -6.78 -5.91
C THR A 40 -8.75 -7.83 -6.83
N LYS A 41 -8.91 -7.50 -8.12
CA LYS A 41 -9.35 -8.48 -9.11
C LYS A 41 -8.39 -9.67 -9.23
N ASN A 42 -7.07 -9.43 -9.09
CA ASN A 42 -6.03 -10.44 -9.30
C ASN A 42 -5.38 -10.94 -8.00
N MET A 43 -5.66 -10.30 -6.85
CA MET A 43 -5.11 -10.65 -5.55
C MET A 43 -6.21 -10.90 -4.53
N LYS A 44 -6.12 -12.02 -3.81
CA LYS A 44 -7.01 -12.33 -2.68
C LYS A 44 -6.68 -11.42 -1.48
N ALA A 45 -7.53 -11.46 -0.46
CA ALA A 45 -7.23 -10.86 0.83
C ALA A 45 -5.87 -11.31 1.37
N GLU A 46 -5.18 -10.37 2.02
CA GLU A 46 -3.88 -10.60 2.68
C GLU A 46 -2.74 -10.95 1.69
N MET A 47 -2.98 -10.90 0.38
CA MET A 47 -1.93 -11.24 -0.59
C MET A 47 -0.77 -10.25 -0.56
N MET A 48 -1.03 -8.97 -0.30
CA MET A 48 0.06 -7.98 -0.13
C MET A 48 0.93 -8.29 1.09
N ASP A 49 0.29 -8.69 2.19
CA ASP A 49 0.99 -9.15 3.40
C ASP A 49 1.82 -10.40 3.08
N ARG A 50 1.25 -11.38 2.38
CA ARG A 50 2.01 -12.57 1.93
C ARG A 50 3.19 -12.23 1.04
N LEU A 51 2.99 -11.37 0.03
CA LEU A 51 4.05 -10.97 -0.90
C LEU A 51 5.22 -10.26 -0.22
N THR A 52 4.99 -9.66 0.96
CA THR A 52 6.02 -8.96 1.73
C THR A 52 6.58 -9.82 2.87
N GLU A 53 5.74 -10.39 3.73
CA GLU A 53 6.15 -11.15 4.91
C GLU A 53 6.79 -12.50 4.58
N ASP A 54 6.30 -13.22 3.56
CA ASP A 54 6.85 -14.55 3.18
C ASP A 54 8.31 -14.43 2.69
N VAL A 55 8.76 -13.22 2.35
CA VAL A 55 10.12 -12.92 1.86
C VAL A 55 10.96 -12.16 2.90
N GLY A 56 10.47 -12.04 4.13
CA GLY A 56 11.14 -11.34 5.24
C GLY A 56 11.07 -9.81 5.16
N GLY A 57 10.17 -9.27 4.34
CA GLY A 57 9.84 -7.86 4.27
C GLY A 57 8.75 -7.44 5.26
N ASN A 58 8.32 -6.19 5.15
CA ASN A 58 7.15 -5.66 5.86
C ASN A 58 6.40 -4.66 5.00
N ASN A 59 5.15 -4.39 5.38
CA ASN A 59 4.35 -3.33 4.79
C ASN A 59 3.51 -2.65 5.87
N ASN A 60 3.03 -1.44 5.57
CA ASN A 60 1.99 -0.79 6.36
C ASN A 60 1.35 0.35 5.54
N ALA A 61 0.34 0.99 6.13
CA ALA A 61 -0.19 2.26 5.66
C ALA A 61 -0.47 3.21 6.82
N PHE A 62 -0.69 4.47 6.48
CA PHE A 62 -1.25 5.44 7.39
C PHE A 62 -2.04 6.51 6.63
N THR A 63 -3.06 7.05 7.29
CA THR A 63 -3.82 8.21 6.83
C THR A 63 -3.61 9.40 7.77
N GLN A 64 -3.33 10.56 7.18
CA GLN A 64 -3.28 11.87 7.85
C GLN A 64 -4.34 12.79 7.23
N ASP A 65 -4.35 14.07 7.62
CA ASP A 65 -5.34 15.03 7.14
C ASP A 65 -5.30 15.21 5.61
N ASP A 66 -4.10 15.29 5.03
CA ASP A 66 -3.91 15.59 3.59
C ASP A 66 -3.54 14.37 2.74
N VAL A 67 -3.14 13.25 3.36
CA VAL A 67 -2.51 12.14 2.65
C VAL A 67 -2.88 10.78 3.22
N THR A 68 -2.96 9.80 2.33
CA THR A 68 -2.91 8.38 2.66
C THR A 68 -1.69 7.79 1.98
N VAL A 69 -0.84 7.11 2.75
CA VAL A 69 0.42 6.54 2.27
C VAL A 69 0.43 5.06 2.56
N TYR A 70 0.80 4.28 1.55
CA TYR A 70 1.11 2.87 1.69
C TYR A 70 2.59 2.67 1.40
N TYR A 71 3.24 1.80 2.16
CA TYR A 71 4.66 1.52 1.98
C TYR A 71 5.00 0.06 2.23
N GLU A 72 6.01 -0.41 1.50
CA GLU A 72 6.49 -1.77 1.54
C GLU A 72 8.03 -1.76 1.55
N VAL A 73 8.65 -2.57 2.41
CA VAL A 73 10.10 -2.80 2.44
C VAL A 73 10.37 -4.27 2.20
N VAL A 74 11.05 -4.60 1.10
CA VAL A 74 11.31 -5.99 0.67
C VAL A 74 12.76 -6.17 0.20
N PRO A 75 13.27 -7.40 0.09
CA PRO A 75 14.54 -7.65 -0.61
C PRO A 75 14.49 -7.10 -2.04
N SER A 76 15.58 -6.49 -2.48
CA SER A 76 15.65 -5.74 -3.75
C SER A 76 15.27 -6.57 -5.00
N ASN A 77 15.43 -7.89 -4.96
CA ASN A 77 15.03 -8.80 -6.04
C ASN A 77 13.51 -9.01 -6.15
N TYR A 78 12.71 -8.52 -5.19
CA TYR A 78 11.23 -8.55 -5.22
C TYR A 78 10.59 -7.24 -5.68
N LEU A 79 11.40 -6.24 -6.05
CA LEU A 79 10.93 -4.93 -6.51
C LEU A 79 9.85 -5.03 -7.60
N GLU A 80 10.11 -5.82 -8.65
CA GLU A 80 9.20 -5.94 -9.80
C GLU A 80 7.85 -6.54 -9.38
N THR A 81 7.88 -7.59 -8.56
CA THR A 81 6.68 -8.24 -8.02
C THR A 81 5.81 -7.25 -7.24
N LEU A 82 6.44 -6.43 -6.39
CA LEU A 82 5.71 -5.47 -5.56
C LEU A 82 5.20 -4.28 -6.37
N LEU A 83 5.95 -3.79 -7.36
CA LEU A 83 5.44 -2.77 -8.28
C LEU A 83 4.24 -3.26 -9.09
N TRP A 84 4.23 -4.54 -9.49
CA TRP A 84 3.06 -5.14 -10.13
C TRP A 84 1.86 -5.21 -9.17
N ALA A 85 2.08 -5.64 -7.93
CA ALA A 85 1.02 -5.72 -6.91
C ALA A 85 0.42 -4.33 -6.61
N GLU A 86 1.28 -3.31 -6.51
CA GLU A 86 0.86 -1.91 -6.36
C GLU A 86 0.03 -1.41 -7.54
N ALA A 87 0.46 -1.69 -8.77
CA ALA A 87 -0.28 -1.33 -9.97
C ALA A 87 -1.66 -2.00 -10.02
N ASP A 88 -1.74 -3.26 -9.58
CA ASP A 88 -3.00 -4.00 -9.51
C ASP A 88 -3.93 -3.44 -8.43
N ARG A 89 -3.40 -3.09 -7.25
CA ARG A 89 -4.12 -2.37 -6.18
C ARG A 89 -4.67 -1.04 -6.66
N LEU A 90 -3.85 -0.25 -7.36
CA LEU A 90 -4.23 1.02 -7.98
C LEU A 90 -5.34 0.86 -9.03
N SER A 91 -5.31 -0.22 -9.81
CA SER A 91 -6.30 -0.43 -10.88
C SER A 91 -7.72 -0.73 -10.38
N GLY A 92 -7.86 -1.04 -9.09
CA GLY A 92 -9.15 -1.26 -8.43
C GLY A 92 -9.84 0.01 -7.91
N LEU A 93 -9.19 1.18 -8.02
CA LEU A 93 -9.73 2.49 -7.63
C LEU A 93 -10.66 3.10 -8.70
#